data_AF-A0A251S1C9-F1
#
_entry.id   AF-A0A251S1C9-F1
#
_cell.length_a   1.000
_cell.length_b   1.000
_cell.length_c   1.000
_cell.angle_alpha   90.00
_cell.angle_beta   90.00
_cell.angle_gamma   90.00
#
_symmetry.space_group_name_H-M   'P 1'
#
loop_
_entity.id
_entity.type
_entity.pdbx_description
1 polymer ?
#
loop_
_entity_poly.entity_id
_entity_poly.type
_entity_poly.pdbx_seq_one_letter_code
_entity_poly.pdbx_strand_id
1 'polypeptide(L)'
;MSQHLLPRPTRQKMFILFTKHLFSFSLIIICLINTTTLAQPPPFFHHICVNKANYTINSTYQRNLGTALLALPTTNSGFGYYNFTTGQVSDRVISFVLCRGDIEPDVCTKCLSDSIIKLRELCPNQTEAIGYY
;
A
#
# COMPACT_ATOMS: atom_id res chain seq x y z
N MET A 1 -72.63 4.00 3.95
CA MET A 1 -71.48 3.08 3.81
C MET A 1 -70.66 3.53 2.61
N SER A 2 -69.78 4.51 2.81
CA SER A 2 -68.95 5.06 1.71
C SER A 2 -67.66 4.26 1.63
N GLN A 3 -67.52 3.48 0.56
CA GLN A 3 -66.29 2.72 0.28
C GLN A 3 -65.20 3.71 -0.14
N HIS A 4 -64.19 3.88 0.73
CA HIS A 4 -62.94 4.54 0.36
C HIS A 4 -62.23 3.71 -0.72
N LEU A 5 -62.35 4.10 -1.98
CA LEU A 5 -61.50 3.58 -3.05
C LEU A 5 -60.08 4.12 -2.86
N LEU A 6 -59.16 3.25 -2.49
CA LEU A 6 -57.73 3.54 -2.50
C LEU A 6 -57.27 3.82 -3.95
N PRO A 7 -56.53 4.91 -4.21
CA PRO A 7 -56.10 5.27 -5.55
C PRO A 7 -55.11 4.23 -6.11
N ARG A 8 -55.40 3.68 -7.30
CA ARG A 8 -54.47 2.78 -8.01
C ARG A 8 -53.15 3.51 -8.28
N PRO A 9 -51.99 2.92 -7.97
CA PRO A 9 -50.71 3.55 -8.26
C PRO A 9 -50.54 3.70 -9.78
N THR A 10 -50.31 4.94 -10.23
CA THR A 10 -50.10 5.23 -11.65
C THR A 10 -48.79 4.61 -12.14
N ARG A 11 -48.80 4.07 -13.36
CA ARG A 11 -47.64 3.40 -14.01
C ARG A 11 -46.35 4.22 -13.92
N GLN A 12 -46.47 5.54 -13.95
CA GLN A 12 -45.37 6.51 -13.82
C GLN A 12 -44.71 6.52 -12.43
N LYS A 13 -45.49 6.39 -11.34
CA LYS A 13 -44.95 6.27 -9.97
C LYS A 13 -44.18 4.96 -9.79
N MET A 14 -44.66 3.89 -10.42
CA MET A 14 -44.01 2.59 -10.44
C MET A 14 -42.66 2.66 -11.19
N PHE A 15 -42.60 3.29 -12.37
CA PHE A 15 -41.35 3.52 -13.11
C PHE A 15 -40.32 4.33 -12.31
N ILE A 16 -40.72 5.43 -11.67
CA ILE A 16 -39.81 6.26 -10.87
C ILE A 16 -39.24 5.48 -9.68
N LEU A 17 -40.04 4.63 -9.03
CA LEU A 17 -39.61 3.76 -7.94
C LEU A 17 -38.58 2.73 -8.42
N PHE A 18 -38.83 2.10 -9.57
CA PHE A 18 -37.88 1.16 -10.19
C PHE A 18 -36.55 1.83 -10.58
N THR A 19 -36.59 3.02 -11.20
CA THR A 19 -35.37 3.74 -11.57
C THR A 19 -34.55 4.16 -10.34
N LYS A 20 -35.21 4.55 -9.24
CA LYS A 20 -34.54 4.86 -7.96
C LYS A 20 -33.89 3.64 -7.32
N HIS A 21 -34.56 2.48 -7.35
CA HIS A 21 -33.97 1.23 -6.87
C HIS A 21 -32.76 0.79 -7.71
N LEU A 22 -32.82 0.94 -9.03
CA LEU A 22 -31.70 0.65 -9.93
C LEU A 22 -30.50 1.58 -9.67
N PHE A 23 -30.74 2.88 -9.48
CA PHE A 23 -29.69 3.85 -9.14
C PHE A 23 -29.09 3.57 -7.75
N SER A 24 -29.92 3.28 -6.75
CA SER A 24 -29.46 2.93 -5.40
C SER A 24 -28.65 1.63 -5.40
N PHE A 25 -29.08 0.61 -6.15
CA PHE A 25 -28.33 -0.64 -6.29
C PHE A 25 -26.99 -0.40 -7.00
N SER A 26 -26.98 0.41 -8.05
CA SER A 26 -25.74 0.82 -8.74
C SER A 26 -24.77 1.53 -7.80
N LEU A 27 -25.24 2.50 -6.99
CA LEU A 27 -24.41 3.18 -6.00
C LEU A 27 -23.87 2.23 -4.92
N ILE A 28 -24.70 1.29 -4.44
CA ILE A 28 -24.26 0.28 -3.46
C ILE A 28 -23.17 -0.61 -4.07
N ILE A 29 -23.35 -1.08 -5.31
CA ILE A 29 -22.33 -1.87 -6.01
C ILE A 29 -21.05 -1.05 -6.16
N ILE A 30 -21.11 0.21 -6.62
CA ILE A 30 -19.94 1.11 -6.74
C ILE A 30 -19.23 1.31 -5.40
N CYS A 31 -19.98 1.45 -4.31
CA CYS A 31 -19.39 1.56 -2.98
C CYS A 31 -18.67 0.28 -2.57
N LEU A 32 -19.30 -0.88 -2.82
CA LEU A 32 -18.71 -2.20 -2.51
C LEU A 32 -17.42 -2.46 -3.31
N ILE A 33 -17.38 -2.20 -4.62
CA ILE A 33 -16.14 -2.37 -5.40
C ILE A 33 -15.01 -1.46 -4.89
N ASN A 34 -15.29 -0.20 -4.54
CA ASN A 34 -14.28 0.71 -3.98
C ASN A 34 -13.72 0.25 -2.62
N THR A 35 -14.54 -0.40 -1.78
CA THR A 35 -14.05 -0.94 -0.49
C THR A 35 -13.15 -2.15 -0.69
N THR A 36 -13.42 -2.99 -1.70
CA THR A 36 -12.61 -4.20 -1.96
C THR A 36 -11.24 -3.89 -2.55
N THR A 37 -11.10 -2.80 -3.33
CA THR A 37 -9.81 -2.40 -3.91
C THR A 37 -8.85 -1.80 -2.88
N LEU A 38 -9.38 -1.18 -1.81
CA LEU A 38 -8.56 -0.61 -0.73
C LEU A 38 -8.08 -1.67 0.28
N ALA A 39 -8.80 -2.79 0.41
CA ALA A 39 -8.52 -3.81 1.42
C ALA A 39 -7.37 -4.77 1.04
N GLN A 40 -6.98 -4.83 -0.24
CA GLN A 40 -5.85 -5.66 -0.68
C GLN A 40 -4.54 -4.95 -0.36
N PRO A 41 -3.52 -5.65 0.18
CA PRO A 41 -2.18 -5.09 0.26
C PRO A 41 -1.73 -4.66 -1.14
N PRO A 42 -1.13 -3.47 -1.29
CA PRO A 42 -0.53 -3.08 -2.57
C PRO A 42 0.38 -4.20 -3.08
N PRO A 43 0.33 -4.56 -4.38
CA PRO A 43 1.18 -5.61 -4.92
C PRO A 43 2.61 -5.11 -5.06
N PHE A 44 3.60 -5.91 -4.66
CA PHE A 44 5.00 -5.61 -5.00
C PHE A 44 5.21 -5.82 -6.51
N PHE A 45 5.19 -4.74 -7.28
CA PHE A 45 5.10 -4.83 -8.75
C PHE A 45 6.42 -4.53 -9.46
N HIS A 46 7.39 -3.90 -8.79
CA HIS A 46 8.66 -3.56 -9.42
C HIS A 46 9.82 -3.52 -8.42
N HIS A 47 11.00 -3.86 -8.91
CA HIS A 47 12.25 -3.71 -8.17
C HIS A 47 13.40 -3.41 -9.13
N ILE A 48 14.43 -2.77 -8.58
CA ILE A 48 15.66 -2.45 -9.29
C ILE A 48 16.82 -2.90 -8.40
N CYS A 49 17.67 -3.79 -8.91
CA CYS A 49 18.97 -4.09 -8.33
C CYS A 49 20.02 -3.28 -9.10
N VAL A 50 20.60 -2.27 -8.45
CA VAL A 50 21.55 -1.39 -9.14
C VAL A 50 22.90 -2.09 -9.23
N ASN A 51 23.28 -2.48 -10.45
CA ASN A 51 24.52 -3.21 -10.74
C ASN A 51 25.76 -2.28 -10.79
N LYS A 52 25.88 -1.36 -9.83
CA LYS A 52 27.03 -0.45 -9.72
C LYS A 52 28.15 -1.05 -8.87
N ALA A 53 27.79 -1.75 -7.80
CA ALA A 53 28.73 -2.44 -6.93
C ALA A 53 28.01 -3.54 -6.15
N ASN A 54 28.77 -4.58 -5.81
CA ASN A 54 28.32 -5.65 -4.92
C ASN A 54 29.14 -5.59 -3.64
N TYR A 55 28.49 -5.80 -2.49
CA TYR A 55 29.19 -5.93 -1.23
C TYR A 55 29.63 -7.39 -1.01
N THR A 56 30.75 -7.56 -0.32
CA THR A 56 31.25 -8.89 0.05
C THR A 56 30.42 -9.48 1.19
N ILE A 57 30.12 -10.78 1.12
CA ILE A 57 29.47 -11.51 2.22
C ILE A 57 30.36 -11.43 3.47
N ASN A 58 29.74 -11.24 4.63
CA ASN A 58 30.32 -10.97 5.95
C ASN A 58 31.09 -9.64 6.07
N SER A 59 30.93 -8.72 5.12
CA SER A 59 31.50 -7.37 5.22
C SER A 59 30.84 -6.53 6.31
N THR A 60 31.53 -5.48 6.76
CA THR A 60 30.95 -4.47 7.64
C THR A 60 29.73 -3.80 7.00
N TYR A 61 29.77 -3.57 5.69
CA TYR A 61 28.61 -3.07 4.94
C TYR A 61 27.38 -3.98 5.10
N GLN A 62 27.53 -5.31 5.00
CA GLN A 62 26.39 -6.22 5.18
C GLN A 62 25.79 -6.13 6.59
N ARG A 63 26.63 -5.98 7.62
CA ARG A 63 26.19 -5.81 9.01
C ARG A 63 25.46 -4.48 9.22
N ASN A 64 26.00 -3.42 8.64
CA ASN A 64 25.41 -2.09 8.65
C ASN A 64 24.06 -2.09 7.91
N LEU A 65 23.97 -2.76 6.76
CA LEU A 65 22.73 -2.96 6.02
C LEU A 65 21.69 -3.68 6.88
N GLY A 66 22.07 -4.78 7.53
CA GLY A 66 21.19 -5.49 8.46
C GLY A 66 20.68 -4.59 9.59
N THR A 67 21.56 -3.79 10.19
CA THR A 67 21.21 -2.83 11.26
C THR A 67 20.25 -1.76 10.74
N ALA A 68 20.52 -1.20 9.56
CA ALA A 68 19.68 -0.18 8.96
C ALA A 68 18.27 -0.68 8.65
N LEU A 69 18.16 -1.86 8.05
CA LEU A 69 16.86 -2.42 7.67
C LEU A 69 16.05 -2.85 8.92
N LEU A 70 16.70 -3.34 9.98
CA LEU A 70 16.04 -3.67 11.24
C LEU A 70 15.52 -2.41 11.96
N ALA A 71 16.25 -1.30 11.92
CA ALA A 71 15.84 -0.06 12.58
C ALA A 71 14.77 0.72 11.81
N LEU A 72 14.81 0.69 10.47
CA LEU A 72 13.98 1.54 9.59
C LEU A 72 12.47 1.53 9.90
N PRO A 73 11.80 0.41 10.24
CA PRO A 73 10.37 0.43 10.59
C PRO A 73 10.03 1.28 11.83
N THR A 74 11.02 1.58 12.69
CA THR A 74 10.83 2.34 13.93
C THR A 74 11.09 3.85 13.77
N THR A 75 11.53 4.28 12.59
CA THR A 75 12.04 5.65 12.36
C THR A 75 11.04 6.52 11.61
N ASN A 76 9.74 6.33 11.84
CA ASN A 76 8.70 7.13 11.20
C ASN A 76 8.83 8.59 11.67
N SER A 77 9.18 9.50 10.75
CA SER A 77 9.26 10.93 11.03
C SER A 77 7.90 11.65 10.92
N GLY A 78 6.82 10.90 10.68
CA GLY A 78 5.51 11.42 10.30
C GLY A 78 5.30 11.41 8.78
N PHE A 79 4.05 11.56 8.37
CA PHE A 79 3.62 11.63 6.96
C PHE A 79 4.06 10.45 6.07
N GLY A 80 4.35 9.29 6.68
CA GLY A 80 4.76 8.10 5.94
C GLY A 80 6.19 8.16 5.41
N TYR A 81 7.05 9.01 5.98
CA TYR A 81 8.48 9.01 5.67
C TYR A 81 9.28 8.30 6.76
N TYR A 82 10.12 7.36 6.35
CA TYR A 82 11.03 6.62 7.22
C TYR A 82 12.44 6.82 6.69
N ASN A 83 13.41 7.07 7.56
CA ASN A 83 14.82 7.10 7.16
C ASN A 83 15.72 6.59 8.28
N PHE A 84 16.80 5.93 7.89
CA PHE A 84 17.85 5.54 8.81
C PHE A 84 19.20 5.51 8.09
N THR A 85 20.24 5.95 8.79
CA THR A 85 21.62 5.92 8.28
C THR A 85 22.52 5.27 9.31
N THR A 86 23.40 4.39 8.86
CA THR A 86 24.38 3.71 9.71
C THR A 86 25.67 3.44 8.95
N GLY A 87 26.76 3.22 9.67
CA GLY A 87 28.11 3.09 9.10
C GLY A 87 28.75 4.44 8.74
N GLN A 88 29.95 4.38 8.18
CA GLN A 88 30.78 5.54 7.82
C GLN A 88 31.51 5.32 6.49
N VAL A 89 31.69 6.40 5.72
CA VAL A 89 32.54 6.38 4.50
C VAL A 89 32.20 5.22 3.55
N SER A 90 32.99 4.14 3.55
CA SER A 90 32.90 3.01 2.61
C SER A 90 31.86 1.95 3.00
N ASP A 91 31.40 1.92 4.25
CA ASP A 91 30.38 0.97 4.74
C ASP A 91 29.06 1.64 5.14
N ARG A 92 28.89 2.91 4.75
CA ARG A 92 27.68 3.69 5.01
C ARG A 92 26.49 3.14 4.25
N VAL A 93 25.40 2.91 4.96
CA VAL A 93 24.09 2.53 4.42
C VAL A 93 23.11 3.66 4.73
N ILE A 94 22.38 4.07 3.70
CA ILE A 94 21.25 4.99 3.80
C ILE A 94 20.03 4.21 3.35
N SER A 95 19.01 4.13 4.19
CA SER A 95 17.74 3.52 3.87
C SER A 95 16.61 4.50 4.13
N PHE A 96 15.61 4.51 3.25
CA PHE A 96 14.42 5.34 3.43
C PHE A 96 13.22 4.71 2.72
N VAL A 97 12.02 5.06 3.19
CA VAL A 97 10.75 4.69 2.56
C VAL A 97 9.83 5.90 2.54
N LEU A 98 9.07 6.01 1.47
CA LEU A 98 7.99 6.97 1.30
C LEU A 98 6.69 6.20 1.07
N CYS A 99 5.76 6.31 2.01
CA CYS A 99 4.40 5.77 1.86
C CYS A 99 3.60 6.59 0.84
N ARG A 100 2.61 5.94 0.24
CA ARG A 100 1.51 6.65 -0.43
C ARG A 100 0.70 7.43 0.61
N GLY A 101 0.18 8.61 0.26
CA GLY A 101 -0.48 9.50 1.22
C GLY A 101 -1.94 9.14 1.54
N ASP A 102 -2.53 8.25 0.76
CA ASP A 102 -3.93 7.80 0.83
C ASP A 102 -4.08 6.40 1.46
N ILE A 103 -3.01 5.81 1.98
CA ILE A 103 -3.04 4.49 2.64
C ILE A 103 -2.91 4.63 4.16
N GLU A 104 -3.51 3.69 4.88
CA GLU A 104 -3.39 3.63 6.33
C GLU A 104 -1.93 3.39 6.76
N PRO A 105 -1.47 4.00 7.87
CA PRO A 105 -0.10 3.86 8.34
C PRO A 105 0.33 2.40 8.56
N ASP A 106 -0.57 1.55 9.06
CA ASP A 106 -0.28 0.13 9.33
C ASP A 106 -0.06 -0.66 8.03
N VAL A 107 -0.81 -0.35 6.96
CA VAL A 107 -0.61 -0.91 5.63
C VAL A 107 0.77 -0.53 5.12
N CYS A 108 1.19 0.73 5.28
CA CYS A 108 2.53 1.13 4.87
C CYS A 108 3.63 0.39 5.66
N THR A 109 3.51 0.27 6.99
CA THR A 109 4.50 -0.44 7.81
C THR A 109 4.60 -1.92 7.42
N LYS A 110 3.48 -2.55 7.03
CA LYS A 110 3.47 -3.91 6.47
C LYS A 110 4.22 -3.97 5.13
N CYS A 111 3.93 -3.07 4.20
CA CYS A 111 4.66 -2.99 2.91
C CYS A 111 6.15 -2.74 3.11
N LEU A 112 6.53 -1.85 4.03
CA LEU A 112 7.92 -1.60 4.40
C LEU A 112 8.61 -2.89 4.87
N SER A 113 7.99 -3.61 5.80
CA SER A 113 8.53 -4.86 6.35
C SER A 113 8.67 -5.96 5.28
N ASP A 114 7.66 -6.11 4.42
CA ASP A 114 7.69 -7.05 3.29
C ASP A 114 8.74 -6.64 2.24
N SER A 115 8.93 -5.33 1.99
CA SER A 115 9.95 -4.81 1.07
C SER A 115 11.37 -5.19 1.48
N ILE A 116 11.67 -5.16 2.79
CA ILE A 116 12.97 -5.53 3.35
C ILE A 116 13.30 -6.99 3.02
N ILE A 117 12.31 -7.88 3.09
CA ILE A 117 12.48 -9.30 2.79
C ILE A 117 12.68 -9.47 1.28
N LYS A 118 11.76 -8.96 0.48
CA LYS A 118 11.76 -9.11 -0.98
C LYS A 118 13.02 -8.55 -1.63
N LEU A 119 13.46 -7.35 -1.24
CA LEU A 119 14.66 -6.75 -1.82
C LEU A 119 15.93 -7.54 -1.48
N ARG A 120 15.99 -8.20 -0.32
CA ARG A 120 17.13 -9.06 0.01
C ARG A 120 17.14 -10.37 -0.77
N GLU A 121 15.97 -10.90 -1.14
CA GLU A 121 15.86 -12.09 -1.99
C GLU A 121 16.16 -11.77 -3.45
N LEU A 122 15.64 -10.64 -3.95
CA LEU A 122 15.77 -10.23 -5.35
C LEU A 122 17.13 -9.59 -5.65
N CYS A 123 17.69 -8.84 -4.70
CA CYS A 123 18.97 -8.14 -4.81
C CYS A 123 19.94 -8.60 -3.70
N PRO A 124 20.49 -9.83 -3.80
CA PRO A 124 21.16 -10.48 -2.68
C PRO A 124 22.45 -9.79 -2.24
N ASN A 125 23.19 -9.14 -3.14
CA ASN A 125 24.51 -8.58 -2.84
C ASN A 125 24.77 -7.19 -3.45
N GLN A 126 23.79 -6.57 -4.10
CA GLN A 126 23.91 -5.23 -4.62
C GLN A 126 23.97 -4.21 -3.47
N THR A 127 24.80 -3.18 -3.61
CA THR A 127 24.91 -2.10 -2.62
C THR A 127 23.77 -1.09 -2.70
N GLU A 128 22.89 -1.23 -3.68
CA GLU A 128 21.74 -0.34 -3.88
C GLU A 128 20.59 -1.14 -4.50
N ALA A 129 19.42 -1.03 -3.89
CA ALA A 129 18.20 -1.70 -4.30
C ALA A 129 17.00 -0.80 -4.03
N ILE A 130 16.03 -0.82 -4.95
CA ILE A 130 14.79 -0.02 -4.87
C ILE A 130 13.61 -0.95 -5.13
N GLY A 131 12.53 -0.82 -4.35
CA GLY A 131 11.31 -1.63 -4.50
C GLY A 131 10.07 -0.75 -4.50
N TYR A 132 9.04 -1.16 -5.25
CA TYR A 132 7.78 -0.45 -5.40
C TYR A 132 6.58 -1.35 -5.11
N TYR A 133 5.63 -0.78 -4.37
CA TYR A 133 4.32 -1.33 -3.99
C TYR A 133 3.20 -0.50 -4.61
#